data_AF-A0A1I5X3R0-F1
#
_entry.id   AF-A0A1I5X3R0-F1
#
_cell.length_a   1.000
_cell.length_b   1.000
_cell.length_c   1.000
_cell.angle_alpha   90.00
_cell.angle_beta   90.00
_cell.angle_gamma   90.00
#
_symmetry.space_group_name_H-M   'P 1'
#
loop_
_entity.id
_entity.type
_entity.pdbx_description
1 polymer ?
#
loop_
_entity_poly.entity_id
_entity_poly.type
_entity_poly.pdbx_seq_one_letter_code
_entity_poly.pdbx_strand_id
1 'polypeptide(L)' 'PGAVVTLMERNNVDTVFVAGQVKKWGGQLVGYDVERLRQDLEASRDYLFEAAGVEHDLFRQ' A
#
# COMPACT_ATOMS: atom_id res chain seq x y z
N PRO A 1 -15.78 -13.78 -20.89
CA PRO A 1 -14.98 -12.97 -19.94
C PRO A 1 -13.95 -13.86 -19.23
N GLY A 2 -12.71 -13.39 -19.04
CA GLY A 2 -11.63 -14.19 -18.47
C GLY A 2 -11.49 -13.94 -16.97
N ALA A 3 -11.35 -15.00 -16.16
CA ALA A 3 -11.28 -14.88 -14.69
C ALA A 3 -10.10 -14.00 -14.21
N VAL A 4 -8.95 -14.07 -14.88
CA VAL A 4 -7.73 -13.36 -14.48
C VAL A 4 -7.78 -11.85 -14.81
N VAL A 5 -8.36 -11.47 -15.94
CA VAL A 5 -8.32 -10.07 -16.42
C VAL A 5 -9.62 -9.33 -16.10
N THR A 6 -10.76 -10.02 -16.12
CA THR A 6 -12.07 -9.39 -15.94
C THR A 6 -12.59 -9.49 -14.51
N LEU A 7 -12.22 -10.54 -13.76
CA LEU A 7 -12.81 -10.83 -12.45
C LEU A 7 -11.80 -10.79 -11.29
N MET A 8 -10.51 -10.58 -11.56
CA MET A 8 -9.46 -10.61 -10.53
C MET A 8 -9.24 -9.22 -9.92
N GLU A 9 -9.16 -9.15 -8.59
CA GLU A 9 -8.76 -7.95 -7.84
C GLU A 9 -7.33 -8.09 -7.32
N ARG A 10 -6.65 -6.96 -7.06
CA ARG A 10 -5.27 -6.93 -6.53
C ARG A 10 -5.10 -7.71 -5.23
N ASN A 11 -6.14 -7.78 -4.40
CA ASN A 11 -6.13 -8.52 -3.14
C ASN A 11 -6.17 -10.04 -3.32
N ASN A 12 -6.55 -10.55 -4.50
CA ASN A 12 -6.56 -11.99 -4.77
C ASN A 12 -5.16 -12.58 -5.00
N VAL A 13 -4.13 -11.74 -5.19
CA VAL A 13 -2.75 -12.21 -5.31
C VAL A 13 -2.26 -12.68 -3.96
N ASP A 14 -2.14 -13.99 -3.74
CA ASP A 14 -1.69 -14.55 -2.46
C ASP A 14 -0.16 -14.49 -2.30
N THR A 15 0.56 -14.96 -3.33
CA THR A 15 2.01 -15.19 -3.30
C THR A 15 2.72 -14.52 -4.48
N VAL A 16 3.87 -13.89 -4.23
CA VAL A 16 4.68 -13.19 -5.24
C VAL A 16 6.14 -13.60 -5.11
N PHE A 17 6.78 -13.92 -6.24
CA PHE A 17 8.21 -14.18 -6.36
C PHE A 17 8.90 -13.15 -7.26
N VAL A 18 10.08 -12.68 -6.88
CA VAL A 18 10.95 -11.83 -7.70
C VAL A 18 12.35 -12.42 -7.67
N ALA A 19 12.92 -12.76 -8.83
CA ALA A 19 14.22 -13.42 -8.94
C ALA A 19 14.34 -14.68 -8.04
N GLY A 20 13.26 -15.48 -7.97
CA GLY A 20 13.19 -16.68 -7.14
C GLY A 20 12.99 -16.44 -5.63
N GLN A 21 12.91 -15.18 -5.19
CA GLN A 21 12.69 -14.83 -3.78
C GLN A 21 11.22 -14.50 -3.51
N VAL A 22 10.67 -15.03 -2.42
CA VAL A 22 9.32 -14.67 -1.94
C VAL A 22 9.30 -13.19 -1.50
N LYS A 23 8.33 -12.43 -2.01
CA LYS A 23 8.04 -11.05 -1.61
C LYS A 23 6.66 -10.88 -0.99
N LYS A 24 5.73 -11.79 -1.31
CA LYS A 24 4.40 -11.90 -0.67
C LYS A 24 4.09 -13.38 -0.43
N TRP A 25 3.52 -13.72 0.72
CA TRP A 25 3.11 -15.06 1.09
C TRP A 25 1.86 -15.01 1.97
N GLY A 26 0.85 -15.84 1.68
CA GLY A 26 -0.36 -15.88 2.51
C GLY A 26 -1.09 -14.53 2.57
N GLY A 27 -1.03 -13.73 1.50
CA GLY A 27 -1.62 -12.38 1.50
C GLY A 27 -0.75 -11.29 2.13
N GLN A 28 0.39 -11.61 2.73
CA GLN A 28 1.23 -10.67 3.49
C GLN A 28 2.59 -10.41 2.83
N LEU A 29 3.12 -9.18 2.98
CA LEU A 29 4.46 -8.83 2.50
C LEU A 29 5.54 -9.47 3.37
N VAL A 30 6.55 -10.05 2.72
CA VAL A 30 7.65 -10.75 3.39
C VAL A 30 8.92 -9.92 3.34
N GLY A 31 9.53 -9.69 4.50
CA GLY A 31 10.80 -8.95 4.64
C GLY A 31 10.68 -7.43 4.61
N TYR A 32 9.47 -6.88 4.76
CA TYR A 32 9.21 -5.45 4.82
C TYR A 32 8.54 -5.09 6.14
N ASP A 33 9.01 -4.01 6.77
CA ASP A 33 8.36 -3.41 7.94
C ASP A 33 7.24 -2.47 7.48
N VAL A 34 6.03 -3.02 7.36
CA VAL A 34 4.86 -2.28 6.89
C VAL A 34 4.40 -1.23 7.90
N GLU A 35 4.67 -1.45 9.19
CA GLU A 35 4.31 -0.51 10.25
C GLU A 35 5.15 0.77 10.13
N ARG A 36 6.46 0.62 10.04
CA ARG A 36 7.37 1.74 9.81
C ARG A 36 7.03 2.47 8.51
N LEU A 37 6.80 1.74 7.42
CA LEU A 37 6.45 2.35 6.14
C LEU A 37 5.19 3.23 6.23
N ARG A 38 4.20 2.83 7.04
CA ARG A 38 3.00 3.65 7.25
C ARG A 38 3.32 4.92 8.01
N GLN A 39 4.13 4.83 9.06
CA GLN A 39 4.57 5.99 9.84
C GLN A 39 5.35 6.98 8.96
N ASP A 40 6.24 6.47 8.10
CA ASP A 40 6.98 7.29 7.15
C ASP A 40 6.02 7.99 6.15
N LEU A 41 4.98 7.29 5.69
CA LEU A 41 3.95 7.87 4.81
C LEU A 41 3.11 8.94 5.51
N GLU A 42 2.74 8.72 6.77
CA GLU A 42 2.00 9.70 7.59
C GLU A 42 2.84 10.96 7.84
N ALA A 43 4.12 10.80 8.18
CA ALA A 43 5.05 11.92 8.33
C ALA A 43 5.21 12.70 7.01
N SER A 44 5.35 11.99 5.89
CA SER A 44 5.42 12.63 4.57
C SER A 44 4.13 13.37 4.22
N ARG A 45 2.96 12.83 4.55
CA ARG A 45 1.67 13.48 4.36
C ARG A 45 1.59 14.77 5.17
N ASP A 46 1.93 14.70 6.46
CA ASP A 46 1.82 15.84 7.38
C ASP A 46 2.75 16.98 6.93
N TYR A 47 3.97 16.66 6.50
CA TYR A 47 4.87 17.62 5.88
C TYR A 47 4.25 18.34 4.67
N LEU A 48 3.56 17.61 3.79
CA LEU A 48 2.93 18.22 2.60
C LEU A 48 1.80 19.19 2.99
N PHE A 49 1.00 18.86 4.01
CA PHE A 49 -0.04 19.77 4.49
C PHE A 49 0.55 21.05 5.10
N GLU A 50 1.60 20.92 5.91
CA GLU A 50 2.31 22.06 6.48
C GLU A 50 2.93 22.94 5.37
N ALA A 51 3.66 22.32 4.44
CA ALA A 51 4.33 23.03 3.35
C ALA A 51 3.35 23.72 2.40
N ALA A 52 2.17 23.13 2.18
CA ALA A 52 1.13 23.71 1.34
C ALA A 52 0.26 24.75 2.07
N GLY A 53 0.34 24.85 3.40
CA GLY A 53 -0.55 25.69 4.20
C GLY A 53 -2.03 25.28 4.11
N VAL A 54 -2.30 24.01 3.83
CA VAL A 54 -3.66 23.46 3.68
C VAL A 54 -4.08 22.79 4.98
N GLU A 55 -5.30 23.09 5.45
CA GLU A 55 -5.86 22.42 6.62
C GLU A 55 -6.23 20.97 6.29
N HIS A 56 -5.83 20.04 7.16
CA HIS A 56 -6.19 18.64 7.05
C HIS A 56 -7.61 18.40 7.57
N ASP A 57 -8.59 18.62 6.70
CA ASP A 57 -10.00 18.36 6.99
C ASP A 57 -10.33 16.88 6.72
N LEU A 58 -10.45 16.10 7.79
CA LEU A 58 -10.75 14.67 7.73
C LEU A 58 -12.19 14.36 7.27
N PHE A 59 -13.07 15.35 7.19
CA PHE A 59 -14.50 15.16 6.95
C PHE A 59 -15.09 16.11 5.92
N ARG A 60 -14.25 16.79 5.11
CA ARG A 60 -14.72 17.65 4.04
C ARG A 60 -15.59 16.84 3.07
N GLN A 61 -16.86 17.25 2.94
CA GLN A 61 -17.84 16.67 2.02
C GLN A 61 -17.62 17.14 0.58
#